data_AF-A0A3M2B3Z1-F1
#
_entry.id   AF-A0A3M2B3Z1-F1
#
_cell.length_a   1.000
_cell.length_b   1.000
_cell.length_c   1.000
_cell.angle_alpha   90.00
_cell.angle_beta   90.00
_cell.angle_gamma   90.00
#
_symmetry.space_group_name_H-M   'P 1'
#
loop_
_entity.id
_entity.type
_entity.pdbx_description
1 polymer ?
#
loop_
_entity_poly.entity_id
_entity_poly.type
_entity_poly.pdbx_seq_one_letter_code
_entity_poly.pdbx_strand_id
1 'polypeptide(L)'
;MIVRNIMQRLLFLAVSSFYIANCPAGEKVDYDTLTSLLAYGTSKDIPPEEATGVAPLILRLHALPDLHHRDCIPETDSPCGNIYYLSVATYDEFPEAAVFRLPLSGEVLSVELLPTDKDQTDTARLSIEWQNVSRFVHARNPEIPLQRRTMTVRVTPTDLQVESGR
;
A
#
# COMPACT_ATOMS: atom_id res chain seq x y z
N MET A 1 -30.77 -42.19 18.99
CA MET A 1 -29.59 -41.47 19.53
C MET A 1 -28.42 -41.49 18.52
N ILE A 2 -28.68 -41.14 17.24
CA ILE A 2 -27.67 -41.18 16.15
C ILE A 2 -27.69 -39.87 15.34
N VAL A 3 -28.87 -39.23 15.20
CA VAL A 3 -29.05 -37.99 14.42
C VAL A 3 -28.37 -36.77 15.04
N ARG A 4 -28.18 -36.73 16.37
CA ARG A 4 -27.61 -35.59 17.09
C ARG A 4 -26.09 -35.42 16.87
N ASN A 5 -25.40 -36.48 16.44
CA ASN A 5 -23.94 -36.50 16.31
C ASN A 5 -23.44 -36.11 14.91
N ILE A 6 -24.31 -36.16 13.89
CA ILE A 6 -23.98 -35.79 12.50
C ILE A 6 -24.12 -34.27 12.32
N MET A 7 -25.13 -33.66 12.93
CA MET A 7 -25.38 -32.22 12.83
C MET A 7 -24.28 -31.38 13.50
N GLN A 8 -23.62 -31.91 14.54
CA GLN A 8 -22.55 -31.24 15.25
C GLN A 8 -21.19 -31.30 14.51
N ARG A 9 -20.98 -32.29 13.63
CA ARG A 9 -19.78 -32.39 12.77
C ARG A 9 -19.89 -31.55 11.50
N LEU A 10 -21.10 -31.38 10.96
CA LEU A 10 -21.36 -30.48 9.83
C LEU A 10 -21.24 -29.00 10.20
N LEU A 11 -21.53 -28.63 11.46
CA LEU A 11 -21.38 -27.26 11.93
C LEU A 11 -19.91 -26.83 12.10
N PHE A 12 -18.99 -27.76 12.38
CA PHE A 12 -17.57 -27.44 12.57
C PHE A 12 -16.79 -27.28 11.25
N LEU A 13 -17.25 -27.90 10.16
CA LEU A 13 -16.64 -27.73 8.83
C LEU A 13 -17.03 -26.43 8.13
N ALA A 14 -18.13 -25.79 8.54
CA ALA A 14 -18.57 -24.51 7.95
C ALA A 14 -17.85 -23.29 8.56
N VAL A 15 -17.25 -23.42 9.75
CA VAL A 15 -16.62 -22.29 10.46
C VAL A 15 -15.14 -22.12 10.07
N SER A 16 -14.48 -23.16 9.56
CA SER A 16 -13.08 -23.08 9.12
C SER A 16 -12.89 -22.55 7.69
N SER A 17 -13.94 -22.50 6.87
CA SER A 17 -13.87 -22.06 5.46
C SER A 17 -14.07 -20.55 5.26
N PHE A 18 -14.36 -19.78 6.31
CA PHE A 18 -14.70 -18.36 6.19
C PHE A 18 -13.53 -17.38 6.46
N TYR A 19 -12.33 -17.89 6.75
CA TYR A 19 -11.19 -17.06 7.16
C TYR A 19 -10.14 -16.73 6.07
N ILE A 20 -10.36 -17.07 4.79
CA ILE A 20 -9.35 -16.86 3.73
C ILE A 20 -9.71 -15.74 2.74
N ALA A 21 -10.86 -15.07 2.85
CA ALA A 21 -11.37 -14.25 1.73
C ALA A 21 -11.05 -12.74 1.74
N ASN A 22 -10.30 -12.19 2.71
CA ASN A 22 -10.01 -10.76 2.74
C ASN A 22 -8.51 -10.47 2.74
N CYS A 23 -7.83 -10.85 1.66
CA CYS A 23 -6.62 -10.14 1.28
C CYS A 23 -7.06 -8.86 0.56
N PRO A 24 -6.75 -7.64 1.05
CA PRO A 24 -7.08 -6.43 0.33
C PRO A 24 -6.26 -6.39 -0.96
N ALA A 25 -6.92 -6.68 -2.08
CA ALA A 25 -6.38 -6.39 -3.41
C ALA A 25 -6.38 -4.87 -3.60
N GLY A 26 -5.31 -4.31 -4.16
CA GLY A 26 -5.22 -2.88 -4.44
C GLY A 26 -6.27 -2.46 -5.47
N GLU A 27 -7.05 -1.45 -5.13
CA GLU A 27 -8.05 -0.89 -6.04
C GLU A 27 -7.36 -0.03 -7.10
N LYS A 28 -7.69 -0.28 -8.38
CA LYS A 28 -7.24 0.56 -9.49
C LYS A 28 -7.91 1.93 -9.37
N VAL A 29 -7.10 2.97 -9.44
CA VAL A 29 -7.51 4.35 -9.14
C VAL A 29 -8.37 4.96 -10.26
N ASP A 30 -9.36 5.76 -9.89
CA ASP A 30 -10.24 6.50 -10.81
C ASP A 30 -9.60 7.77 -11.41
N TYR A 31 -10.29 8.38 -12.38
CA TYR A 31 -9.80 9.57 -13.08
C TYR A 31 -9.67 10.82 -12.17
N ASP A 32 -10.56 11.00 -11.20
CA ASP A 32 -10.56 12.17 -10.32
C ASP A 32 -9.37 12.12 -9.36
N THR A 33 -9.05 10.94 -8.86
CA THR A 33 -7.88 10.68 -8.03
C THR A 33 -6.59 10.80 -8.84
N LEU A 34 -6.56 10.31 -10.08
CA LEU A 34 -5.43 10.54 -11.00
C LEU A 34 -5.20 12.04 -11.25
N THR A 35 -6.27 12.80 -11.46
CA THR A 35 -6.18 14.26 -11.63
C THR A 35 -5.62 14.93 -10.38
N SER A 36 -6.07 14.51 -9.19
CA SER A 36 -5.57 15.01 -7.91
C SER A 36 -4.09 14.67 -7.69
N LEU A 37 -3.66 13.46 -8.08
CA LEU A 37 -2.26 13.05 -8.06
C LEU A 37 -1.39 13.91 -8.96
N LEU A 38 -1.85 14.25 -10.17
CA LEU A 38 -1.11 15.10 -11.10
C LEU A 38 -1.06 16.57 -10.65
N ALA A 39 -2.13 17.06 -10.02
CA ALA A 39 -2.23 18.46 -9.61
C ALA A 39 -1.52 18.74 -8.27
N TYR A 40 -1.59 17.82 -7.31
CA TYR A 40 -1.18 18.04 -5.92
C TYR A 40 -0.28 16.96 -5.34
N GLY A 41 -0.11 15.84 -6.06
CA GLY A 41 0.72 14.74 -5.60
C GLY A 41 2.20 15.03 -5.75
N THR A 42 2.99 14.36 -4.92
CA THR A 42 4.44 14.23 -5.11
C THR A 42 4.76 12.80 -5.50
N SER A 43 5.79 12.59 -6.33
CA SER A 43 6.13 11.26 -6.84
C SER A 43 7.61 10.92 -6.66
N LYS A 44 7.91 9.64 -6.39
CA LYS A 44 9.27 9.10 -6.27
C LYS A 44 9.38 7.74 -6.95
N ASP A 45 10.44 7.55 -7.74
CA ASP A 45 10.73 6.28 -8.42
C ASP A 45 11.35 5.24 -7.48
N ILE A 46 11.05 3.95 -7.73
CA ILE A 46 11.51 2.80 -6.95
C ILE A 46 12.07 1.71 -7.89
N PRO A 47 13.33 1.28 -7.72
CA PRO A 47 14.38 1.97 -6.96
C PRO A 47 14.67 3.35 -7.57
N PRO A 48 15.34 4.26 -6.84
CA PRO A 48 15.77 5.54 -7.41
C PRO A 48 16.68 5.32 -8.64
N GLU A 49 16.64 6.26 -9.59
CA GLU A 49 17.26 6.22 -10.93
C GLU A 49 18.74 5.79 -10.96
N GLU A 50 19.47 5.92 -9.85
CA GLU A 50 20.87 5.51 -9.71
C GLU A 50 21.07 4.00 -9.50
N ALA A 51 20.00 3.22 -9.33
CA ALA A 51 20.09 1.77 -9.18
C ALA A 51 20.40 1.10 -10.51
N THR A 52 21.66 0.69 -10.66
CA THR A 52 22.19 0.00 -11.85
C THR A 52 21.68 -1.43 -11.95
N GLY A 53 20.46 -1.57 -12.46
CA GLY A 53 19.84 -2.84 -12.83
C GLY A 53 18.58 -2.58 -13.63
N VAL A 54 18.37 -3.34 -14.72
CA VAL A 54 17.10 -3.30 -15.46
C VAL A 54 16.05 -3.92 -14.56
N ALA A 55 15.33 -3.09 -13.81
CA ALA A 55 14.20 -3.54 -13.03
C ALA A 55 13.11 -4.01 -14.02
N PRO A 56 12.51 -5.19 -13.79
CA PRO A 56 11.47 -5.71 -14.67
C PRO A 56 10.25 -4.78 -14.81
N LEU A 57 9.94 -4.05 -13.74
CA LEU A 57 8.82 -3.12 -13.66
C LEU A 57 9.33 -1.72 -13.31
N ILE A 58 8.70 -0.72 -13.91
CA ILE A 58 8.84 0.69 -13.53
C ILE A 58 7.84 0.95 -12.40
N LEU A 59 8.35 1.27 -11.22
CA LEU A 59 7.54 1.54 -10.03
C LEU A 59 7.71 2.99 -9.61
N ARG A 60 6.59 3.66 -9.32
CA ARG A 60 6.60 5.03 -8.79
C ARG A 60 5.56 5.18 -7.69
N LEU A 61 6.03 5.64 -6.54
CA LEU A 61 5.20 5.95 -5.39
C LEU A 61 4.74 7.40 -5.48
N HIS A 62 3.43 7.61 -5.39
CA HIS A 62 2.81 8.91 -5.30
C HIS A 62 2.28 9.15 -3.89
N ALA A 63 2.40 10.37 -3.39
CA ALA A 63 1.89 10.80 -2.10
C ALA A 63 0.96 12.00 -2.30
N LEU A 64 -0.25 11.90 -1.77
CA LEU A 64 -1.26 12.96 -1.78
C LEU A 64 -1.57 13.40 -0.34
N PRO A 65 -1.57 14.69 -0.02
CA PRO A 65 -1.98 15.18 1.30
C PRO A 65 -3.32 14.61 1.77
N ASP A 66 -3.36 14.01 2.96
CA ASP A 66 -4.60 13.53 3.58
C ASP A 66 -5.32 14.68 4.28
N LEU A 67 -6.21 15.36 3.54
CA LEU A 67 -6.98 16.50 4.04
C LEU A 67 -8.11 16.11 5.01
N HIS A 68 -8.41 14.81 5.13
CA HIS A 68 -9.53 14.30 5.92
C HIS A 68 -9.09 13.48 7.13
N HIS A 69 -7.79 13.48 7.45
CA HIS A 69 -7.29 12.75 8.60
C HIS A 69 -7.91 13.31 9.89
N ARG A 70 -8.68 12.47 10.59
CA ARG A 70 -9.51 12.88 11.73
C ARG A 70 -8.73 13.48 12.90
N ASP A 71 -7.43 13.21 12.96
CA ASP A 71 -6.53 13.69 14.02
C ASP A 71 -5.74 14.95 13.61
N CYS A 72 -6.10 15.57 12.48
CA CYS A 72 -5.53 16.85 12.09
C CYS A 72 -6.14 18.02 12.84
N ILE A 73 -5.31 18.66 13.65
CA ILE A 73 -5.59 19.98 14.19
C ILE A 73 -5.54 20.97 13.01
N PRO A 74 -6.63 21.69 12.68
CA PRO A 74 -6.71 22.58 11.51
C PRO A 74 -5.72 23.75 11.55
N GLU A 75 -5.01 23.94 12.66
CA GLU A 75 -4.14 25.08 12.94
C GLU A 75 -2.71 24.93 12.39
N THR A 76 -2.34 23.76 11.82
CA THR A 76 -0.93 23.49 11.48
C THR A 76 -0.49 23.84 10.05
N ASP A 77 -1.34 24.43 9.20
CA ASP A 77 -1.03 24.80 7.78
C ASP A 77 -0.36 23.66 6.96
N SER A 78 -0.45 22.42 7.43
CA SER A 78 0.25 21.26 6.89
C SER A 78 -0.58 19.99 7.16
N PRO A 79 -0.63 19.07 6.18
CA PRO A 79 -1.37 17.83 6.33
C PRO A 79 -0.70 16.91 7.35
N CYS A 80 -1.49 16.12 8.09
CA CYS A 80 -0.95 15.20 9.10
C CYS A 80 -0.31 13.97 8.52
N GLY A 81 -0.59 13.67 7.27
CA GLY A 81 -0.01 12.57 6.55
C GLY A 81 -0.41 12.67 5.10
N ASN A 82 -0.01 11.65 4.35
CA ASN A 82 -0.38 11.47 2.97
C ASN A 82 -1.08 10.13 2.80
N ILE A 83 -1.94 10.06 1.80
CA ILE A 83 -2.42 8.83 1.20
C ILE A 83 -1.44 8.48 0.07
N TYR A 84 -1.12 7.20 -0.06
CA TYR A 84 -0.12 6.74 -1.01
C TYR A 84 -0.71 5.88 -2.11
N TYR A 85 -0.14 6.02 -3.30
CA TYR A 85 -0.50 5.27 -4.48
C TYR A 85 0.76 4.74 -5.16
N LEU A 86 0.70 3.54 -5.72
CA LEU A 86 1.81 2.92 -6.42
C LEU A 86 1.41 2.76 -7.89
N SER A 87 2.11 3.46 -8.78
CA SER A 87 2.01 3.21 -10.21
C SER A 87 3.02 2.16 -10.64
N VAL A 88 2.55 1.20 -11.43
CA VAL A 88 3.32 0.07 -11.96
C VAL A 88 3.13 0.00 -13.47
N ALA A 89 4.24 -0.08 -14.20
CA ALA A 89 4.26 -0.25 -15.65
C ALA A 89 5.35 -1.24 -16.04
N THR A 90 5.15 -1.95 -17.15
CA THR A 90 6.23 -2.70 -17.81
C THR A 90 7.07 -1.75 -18.67
N TYR A 91 8.27 -2.18 -19.06
CA TYR A 91 9.18 -1.35 -19.87
C TYR A 91 8.76 -1.24 -21.35
N ASP A 92 8.00 -2.22 -21.83
CA ASP A 92 7.60 -2.39 -23.23
C ASP A 92 6.19 -1.88 -23.55
N GLU A 93 5.36 -1.60 -22.54
CA GLU A 93 3.99 -1.11 -22.74
C GLU A 93 3.87 0.40 -22.49
N PHE A 94 3.63 1.15 -23.57
CA PHE A 94 3.00 2.48 -23.53
C PHE A 94 1.47 2.29 -23.55
N PRO A 95 0.64 3.01 -22.76
CA PRO A 95 0.87 3.77 -21.52
C PRO A 95 0.01 3.19 -20.35
N GLU A 96 -0.23 1.88 -20.29
CA GLU A 96 -1.11 1.28 -19.29
C GLU A 96 -0.40 1.11 -17.94
N ALA A 97 -0.02 2.23 -17.32
CA ALA A 97 0.40 2.24 -15.93
C ALA A 97 -0.82 1.97 -15.03
N ALA A 98 -0.81 0.84 -14.32
CA ALA A 98 -1.80 0.60 -13.28
C ALA A 98 -1.40 1.37 -12.03
N VAL A 99 -2.33 2.17 -11.51
CA VAL A 99 -2.14 2.92 -10.26
C VAL A 99 -3.01 2.28 -9.20
N PHE A 100 -2.38 1.84 -8.11
CA PHE A 100 -3.03 1.17 -6.99
C PHE A 100 -2.96 2.03 -5.74
N ARG A 101 -4.07 2.13 -5.01
CA ARG A 101 -4.06 2.77 -3.68
C ARG A 101 -3.42 1.83 -2.66
N LEU A 102 -2.44 2.32 -1.92
CA LEU A 102 -1.87 1.58 -0.79
C LEU A 102 -2.77 1.74 0.44
N PRO A 103 -2.99 0.68 1.24
CA PRO A 103 -3.82 0.73 2.44
C PRO A 103 -3.07 1.34 3.63
N LEU A 104 -2.46 2.51 3.42
CA LEU A 104 -1.68 3.23 4.42
C LEU A 104 -2.02 4.73 4.37
N SER A 105 -1.92 5.39 5.52
CA SER A 105 -1.92 6.85 5.64
C SER A 105 -0.88 7.26 6.68
N GLY A 106 -0.27 8.43 6.49
CA GLY A 106 0.77 8.97 7.37
C GLY A 106 2.01 9.43 6.60
N GLU A 107 3.20 9.14 7.10
CA GLU A 107 4.46 9.48 6.43
C GLU A 107 5.26 8.20 6.13
N VAL A 108 5.46 7.90 4.85
CA VAL A 108 6.40 6.86 4.41
C VAL A 108 7.82 7.29 4.70
N LEU A 109 8.53 6.46 5.45
CA LEU A 109 9.91 6.68 5.88
C LEU A 109 10.89 6.02 4.90
N SER A 110 10.58 4.80 4.45
CA SER A 110 11.43 4.03 3.55
C SER A 110 10.58 3.11 2.65
N VAL A 111 11.12 2.84 1.47
CA VAL A 111 10.60 1.81 0.55
C VAL A 111 11.79 1.05 -0.01
N GLU A 112 11.78 -0.26 0.16
CA GLU A 112 12.85 -1.16 -0.25
C GLU A 112 12.33 -2.21 -1.22
N LEU A 113 13.01 -2.38 -2.35
CA LEU A 113 12.74 -3.46 -3.28
C LEU A 113 13.34 -4.76 -2.72
N LEU A 114 12.48 -5.74 -2.46
CA LEU A 114 12.88 -7.05 -1.98
C LEU A 114 13.26 -7.96 -3.16
N PRO A 115 14.21 -8.89 -2.97
CA PRO A 115 14.55 -9.87 -3.98
C PRO A 115 13.32 -10.71 -4.39
N THR A 116 13.11 -10.85 -5.69
CA THR A 116 12.17 -11.81 -6.29
C THR A 116 12.94 -12.98 -6.89
N ASP A 117 12.27 -14.11 -7.07
CA ASP A 117 12.86 -15.24 -7.78
C ASP A 117 13.19 -14.81 -9.22
N LYS A 118 14.30 -15.33 -9.76
CA LYS A 118 14.84 -14.91 -11.06
C LYS A 118 13.88 -15.10 -12.25
N ASP A 119 12.84 -15.89 -12.08
CA ASP A 119 11.85 -16.20 -13.12
C ASP A 119 10.58 -15.33 -13.03
N GLN A 120 10.48 -14.41 -12.05
CA GLN A 120 9.32 -13.53 -11.87
C GLN A 120 9.59 -12.14 -12.46
N THR A 121 9.56 -12.04 -13.80
CA THR A 121 9.84 -10.79 -14.54
C THR A 121 8.69 -9.79 -14.53
N ASP A 122 7.49 -10.14 -14.07
CA ASP A 122 6.34 -9.22 -14.04
C ASP A 122 5.86 -8.97 -12.62
N THR A 123 6.76 -9.10 -11.65
CA THR A 123 6.44 -8.98 -10.22
C THR A 123 7.52 -8.22 -9.49
N ALA A 124 7.10 -7.30 -8.64
CA ALA A 124 7.96 -6.66 -7.64
C ALA A 124 7.42 -6.91 -6.23
N ARG A 125 8.34 -7.02 -5.27
CA ARG A 125 8.00 -7.09 -3.84
C ARG A 125 8.63 -5.91 -3.14
N LEU A 126 7.84 -5.15 -2.40
CA LEU A 126 8.28 -3.94 -1.71
C LEU A 126 8.06 -4.09 -0.20
N SER A 127 9.05 -3.71 0.59
CA SER A 127 8.89 -3.44 2.02
C SER A 127 8.70 -1.94 2.20
N ILE A 128 7.63 -1.53 2.87
CA ILE A 128 7.28 -0.12 3.09
C ILE A 128 7.21 0.11 4.59
N GLU A 129 8.05 1.03 5.09
CA GLU A 129 7.98 1.52 6.48
C GLU A 129 7.30 2.89 6.47
N TRP A 130 6.32 3.08 7.35
CA TRP A 130 5.67 4.37 7.55
C TRP A 130 5.35 4.62 9.01
N GLN A 131 5.03 5.86 9.33
CA GLN A 131 4.48 6.26 10.61
C GLN A 131 3.10 6.88 10.45
N ASN A 132 2.24 6.75 11.46
CA ASN A 132 0.85 7.21 11.46
C ASN A 132 0.65 8.71 11.24
N VAL A 133 1.62 9.55 11.63
CA VAL A 133 1.57 11.01 11.45
C VAL A 133 2.91 11.54 10.95
N SER A 134 2.91 12.70 10.32
CA SER A 134 4.14 13.33 9.85
C SER A 134 5.04 13.76 11.00
N ARG A 135 6.36 13.71 10.79
CA ARG A 135 7.37 14.21 11.71
C ARG A 135 7.14 15.67 12.11
N PHE A 136 6.59 16.47 11.19
CA PHE A 136 6.26 17.87 11.46
C PHE A 136 5.08 18.00 12.43
N VAL A 137 4.02 17.21 12.24
CA VAL A 137 2.86 17.21 13.15
C VAL A 137 3.26 16.71 14.54
N HIS A 138 4.03 15.62 14.63
CA HIS A 138 4.52 15.13 15.92
C HIS A 138 5.44 16.13 16.62
N ALA A 139 6.31 16.82 15.87
CA ALA A 139 7.20 17.83 16.45
C ALA A 139 6.44 19.01 17.10
N ARG A 140 5.23 19.32 16.61
CA ARG A 140 4.35 20.34 17.20
C ARG A 140 3.43 19.81 18.29
N ASN A 141 3.09 18.52 18.22
CA ASN A 141 2.12 17.84 19.07
C ASN A 141 2.74 16.54 19.61
N PRO A 142 3.73 16.63 20.52
CA PRO A 142 4.49 15.47 21.00
C PRO A 142 3.65 14.45 21.78
N GLU A 143 2.45 14.84 22.23
CA GLU A 143 1.46 13.98 22.85
C GLU A 143 0.84 12.96 21.88
N ILE A 144 0.89 13.22 20.57
CA ILE A 144 0.44 12.27 19.56
C ILE A 144 1.53 11.19 19.41
N PRO A 145 1.27 9.93 19.78
CA PRO A 145 2.29 8.89 19.75
C PRO A 145 2.67 8.54 18.32
N LEU A 146 3.98 8.53 18.04
CA LEU A 146 4.52 7.97 16.79
C LEU A 146 4.40 6.45 16.82
N GLN A 147 3.64 5.92 15.88
CA GLN A 147 3.51 4.49 15.64
C GLN A 147 4.12 4.17 14.28
N ARG A 148 5.25 3.47 14.29
CA ARG A 148 5.86 2.93 13.08
C ARG A 148 5.23 1.60 12.74
N ARG A 149 5.03 1.40 11.45
CA ARG A 149 4.42 0.21 10.87
C ARG A 149 5.21 -0.20 9.64
N THR A 150 5.08 -1.47 9.31
CA THR A 150 5.74 -2.02 8.12
C THR A 150 4.79 -2.94 7.40
N MET A 151 4.83 -2.93 6.08
CA MET A 151 4.10 -3.88 5.26
C MET A 151 4.95 -4.33 4.09
N THR A 152 4.68 -5.57 3.68
CA THR A 152 5.19 -6.10 2.43
C THR A 152 4.05 -6.14 1.42
N VAL A 153 4.27 -5.54 0.25
CA VAL A 153 3.36 -5.63 -0.88
C VAL A 153 4.01 -6.38 -2.03
N ARG A 154 3.23 -7.21 -2.71
CA ARG A 154 3.57 -7.82 -3.98
C ARG A 154 2.74 -7.13 -5.05
N VAL A 155 3.38 -6.71 -6.14
CA VAL A 155 2.71 -5.96 -7.20
C VAL A 155 3.09 -6.48 -8.57
N THR A 156 2.11 -6.49 -9.46
CA THR A 156 2.23 -6.76 -10.90
C THR A 156 1.58 -5.61 -11.66
N PRO A 157 1.67 -5.55 -13.01
CA PRO A 157 0.95 -4.56 -13.80
C PRO A 157 -0.58 -4.59 -13.61
N THR A 158 -1.14 -5.68 -13.08
CA THR A 158 -2.60 -5.86 -12.98
C THR A 158 -3.13 -6.00 -11.56
N ASP A 159 -2.26 -6.21 -10.57
CA ASP A 159 -2.69 -6.52 -9.20
C ASP A 159 -1.69 -6.02 -8.15
N LEU A 160 -2.20 -5.72 -6.96
CA LEU A 160 -1.42 -5.40 -5.78
C LEU A 160 -1.97 -6.18 -4.58
N GLN A 161 -1.10 -6.92 -3.89
CA GLN A 161 -1.47 -7.74 -2.73
C GLN A 161 -0.61 -7.36 -1.53
N VAL A 162 -1.25 -7.18 -0.38
CA VAL A 162 -0.54 -7.04 0.90
C VAL A 162 -0.21 -8.42 1.45
N GLU A 163 1.07 -8.79 1.46
CA GLU A 163 1.52 -10.10 1.93
C GLU A 163 1.61 -10.17 3.46
N SER A 164 2.02 -9.07 4.09
CA SER A 164 2.07 -8.96 5.55
C SER A 164 2.05 -7.50 6.00
N GLY A 165 1.51 -7.24 7.19
CA GLY A 165 1.54 -5.93 7.84
C GLY A 165 1.73 -6.08 9.35
N ARG A 166 2.52 -5.19 9.95
CA ARG A 166 2.71 -5.07 11.41
C ARG A 166 2.59 -3.62 11.84
#